data_AF-A0A2A2LJB3-F1
#
_entry.id   AF-A0A2A2LJB3-F1
#
_cell.length_a   1.000
_cell.length_b   1.000
_cell.length_c   1.000
_cell.angle_alpha   90.00
_cell.angle_beta   90.00
_cell.angle_gamma   90.00
#
_symmetry.space_group_name_H-M   'P 1'
#
loop_
_entity.id
_entity.type
_entity.pdbx_description
1 polymer ?
#
loop_
_entity_poly.entity_id
_entity_poly.type
_entity_poly.pdbx_seq_one_letter_code
_entity_poly.pdbx_strand_id
1 'polypeptide(L)'
;MRQSQQKLLEAVTKTTSITDYIKTLDSSSWLKHVRSIIECGIFIADALIKDRAFTTINDLNLSKRTKSLWTYFNSKQDDYLNPFYKPNRVSCLVNLDTRAAAFSVWHSLYNRFDDGLLPKENLSETTMSSIAHVGILESQIAQMRVRIAELKGLCGRGSSVSTSMVDSGHDSSGTNSEAAGDLEDGKLTNRLLSQESGVYEQTHQSSGVLKEDEDLIRFNVRWQPLRNARRCASQQCLAEFPSAVDRRIHCFTCGRIYCRRCIKMCDVRRELVCVGCKRESA
;
A
#
# COMPACT_ATOMS: atom_id res chain seq x y z
N MET A 1 -31.43 -19.02 -15.89
CA MET A 1 -30.40 -18.53 -14.94
C MET A 1 -30.15 -19.46 -13.75
N ARG A 2 -31.14 -19.85 -12.93
CA ARG A 2 -30.90 -20.64 -11.69
C ARG A 2 -30.12 -21.96 -11.90
N GLN A 3 -30.56 -22.81 -12.81
CA GLN A 3 -29.88 -24.09 -13.10
C GLN A 3 -28.47 -23.90 -13.65
N SER A 4 -28.28 -22.88 -14.49
CA SER A 4 -26.98 -22.49 -15.02
C SER A 4 -26.02 -22.05 -13.91
N GLN A 5 -26.50 -21.22 -12.97
CA GLN A 5 -25.71 -20.80 -11.80
C GLN A 5 -25.35 -21.99 -10.90
N GLN A 6 -26.27 -22.94 -10.70
CA GLN A 6 -26.00 -24.13 -9.90
C GLN A 6 -24.87 -24.95 -10.52
N LYS A 7 -24.91 -25.22 -11.83
CA LYS A 7 -23.83 -25.91 -12.54
C LYS A 7 -22.50 -25.16 -12.52
N LEU A 8 -22.53 -23.83 -12.58
CA LEU A 8 -21.32 -23.00 -12.39
C LEU A 8 -20.71 -23.25 -11.01
N LEU A 9 -21.51 -23.24 -9.96
CA LEU A 9 -21.02 -23.49 -8.60
C LEU A 9 -20.43 -24.89 -8.48
N GLU A 10 -21.01 -25.88 -9.14
CA GLU A 10 -20.44 -27.23 -9.21
C GLU A 10 -19.09 -27.25 -9.92
N ALA A 11 -18.97 -26.56 -11.06
CA ALA A 11 -17.69 -26.41 -11.75
C ALA A 11 -16.64 -25.76 -10.83
N VAL A 12 -17.00 -24.72 -10.10
CA VAL A 12 -16.05 -23.93 -9.32
C VAL A 12 -15.65 -24.61 -8.00
N THR A 13 -16.52 -25.44 -7.42
CA THR A 13 -16.30 -26.00 -6.06
C THR A 13 -16.01 -27.50 -6.03
N LYS A 14 -16.42 -28.27 -7.04
CA LYS A 14 -16.35 -29.75 -7.01
C LYS A 14 -15.30 -30.34 -7.93
N THR A 15 -14.82 -29.61 -8.95
CA THR A 15 -13.88 -30.17 -9.94
C THR A 15 -12.45 -30.11 -9.44
N THR A 16 -11.70 -31.20 -9.60
CA THR A 16 -10.29 -31.32 -9.20
C THR A 16 -9.31 -31.26 -10.37
N SER A 17 -9.83 -31.35 -11.61
CA SER A 17 -9.06 -31.31 -12.86
C SER A 17 -9.48 -30.12 -13.73
N ILE A 18 -8.52 -29.50 -14.41
CA ILE A 18 -8.76 -28.40 -15.35
C ILE A 18 -9.69 -28.85 -16.50
N THR A 19 -9.51 -30.08 -16.99
CA THR A 19 -10.33 -30.61 -18.08
C THR A 19 -11.80 -30.74 -17.66
N ASP A 20 -12.04 -31.23 -16.44
CA ASP A 20 -13.40 -31.39 -15.91
C ASP A 20 -14.03 -30.06 -15.54
N TYR A 21 -13.21 -29.12 -15.03
CA TYR A 21 -13.61 -27.73 -14.82
C TYR A 21 -14.14 -27.09 -16.12
N ILE A 22 -13.36 -27.14 -17.21
CA ILE A 22 -13.73 -26.53 -18.49
C ILE A 22 -15.01 -27.17 -19.05
N LYS A 23 -15.12 -28.50 -19.03
CA LYS A 23 -16.31 -29.22 -19.50
C LYS A 23 -17.56 -28.84 -18.69
N THR A 24 -17.45 -28.84 -17.36
CA THR A 24 -18.57 -28.51 -16.48
C THR A 24 -18.97 -27.05 -16.62
N LEU A 25 -17.98 -26.16 -16.77
CA LEU A 25 -18.19 -24.73 -17.03
C LEU A 25 -18.93 -24.48 -18.35
N ASP A 26 -18.53 -25.11 -19.45
CA ASP A 26 -19.24 -24.93 -20.74
C ASP A 26 -20.68 -25.48 -20.65
N SER A 27 -20.87 -26.63 -20.00
CA SER A 27 -22.19 -27.22 -19.76
C SER A 27 -23.11 -26.34 -18.91
N SER A 28 -22.54 -25.45 -18.09
CA SER A 28 -23.31 -24.50 -17.29
C SER A 28 -23.99 -23.43 -18.15
N SER A 29 -23.42 -23.09 -19.30
CA SER A 29 -23.83 -21.95 -20.14
C SER A 29 -23.87 -20.59 -19.41
N TRP A 30 -23.28 -20.47 -18.22
CA TRP A 30 -23.35 -19.24 -17.42
C TRP A 30 -22.71 -18.05 -18.14
N LEU A 31 -21.53 -18.24 -18.73
CA LEU A 31 -20.86 -17.18 -19.48
C LEU A 31 -21.63 -16.78 -20.75
N LYS A 32 -22.37 -17.72 -21.38
CA LYS A 32 -23.24 -17.43 -22.52
C LYS A 32 -24.39 -16.50 -22.10
N HIS A 33 -25.00 -16.77 -20.96
CA HIS A 33 -26.03 -15.91 -20.38
C HIS A 33 -25.51 -14.51 -20.01
N VAL A 34 -24.35 -14.41 -19.38
CA VAL A 34 -23.73 -13.12 -19.05
C VAL A 34 -23.44 -12.33 -20.33
N ARG A 35 -22.87 -12.98 -21.35
CA ARG A 35 -22.63 -12.38 -22.65
C ARG A 35 -23.91 -11.82 -23.26
N SER A 36 -25.00 -12.59 -23.30
CA SER A 36 -26.28 -12.12 -23.86
C SER A 36 -26.84 -10.90 -23.12
N ILE A 37 -26.66 -10.81 -21.79
CA ILE A 37 -27.06 -9.62 -21.01
C ILE A 37 -26.23 -8.40 -21.40
N ILE A 38 -24.91 -8.57 -21.54
CA ILE A 38 -24.02 -7.47 -21.95
C ILE A 38 -24.31 -7.04 -23.38
N GLU A 39 -24.51 -7.96 -24.31
CA GLU A 39 -24.90 -7.66 -25.70
C GLU A 39 -26.22 -6.88 -25.75
N CYS A 40 -27.22 -7.26 -24.94
CA CYS A 40 -28.46 -6.51 -24.79
C CYS A 40 -28.20 -5.11 -24.21
N GLY A 41 -27.31 -4.98 -23.22
CA GLY A 41 -26.91 -3.69 -22.64
C GLY A 41 -26.22 -2.77 -23.66
N ILE A 42 -25.33 -3.32 -24.50
CA ILE A 42 -24.68 -2.61 -25.60
C ILE A 42 -25.75 -2.14 -26.60
N PHE A 43 -26.68 -3.02 -26.98
CA PHE A 43 -27.77 -2.68 -27.88
C PHE A 43 -28.64 -1.53 -27.34
N ILE A 44 -29.00 -1.57 -26.06
CA ILE A 44 -29.77 -0.48 -25.42
C ILE A 44 -28.94 0.80 -25.34
N ALA A 45 -27.66 0.73 -24.99
CA ALA A 45 -26.78 1.89 -24.92
C ALA A 45 -26.62 2.56 -26.30
N ASP A 46 -26.42 1.78 -27.36
CA ASP A 46 -26.36 2.26 -28.73
C ASP A 46 -27.70 2.88 -29.17
N ALA A 47 -28.82 2.30 -28.77
CA ALA A 47 -30.15 2.84 -29.04
C ALA A 47 -30.39 4.16 -28.28
N LEU A 48 -29.96 4.29 -27.03
CA LEU A 48 -30.14 5.49 -26.20
C LEU A 48 -29.19 6.64 -26.59
N ILE A 49 -27.98 6.32 -27.06
CA ILE A 49 -27.07 7.31 -27.64
C ILE A 49 -27.68 7.88 -28.94
N LYS A 50 -28.50 7.09 -29.65
CA LYS A 50 -29.15 7.47 -30.91
C LYS A 50 -30.54 8.10 -30.72
N ASP A 51 -31.31 7.70 -29.72
CA ASP A 51 -32.67 8.19 -29.45
C ASP A 51 -32.91 8.44 -27.94
N ARG A 52 -33.34 9.67 -27.60
CA ARG A 52 -33.70 10.07 -26.24
C ARG A 52 -35.07 9.54 -25.84
N ALA A 53 -35.12 8.43 -25.10
CA ALA A 53 -36.29 8.11 -24.28
C ALA A 53 -35.89 7.33 -23.02
N PHE A 54 -36.41 7.75 -21.87
CA PHE A 54 -36.20 7.10 -20.58
C PHE A 54 -37.56 6.77 -19.94
N THR A 55 -37.69 5.60 -19.31
CA THR A 55 -38.87 5.23 -18.54
C THR A 55 -38.42 4.71 -17.17
N THR A 56 -39.01 5.26 -16.11
CA THR A 56 -38.73 4.94 -14.71
C THR A 56 -39.58 3.78 -14.19
N ILE A 57 -39.01 2.97 -13.28
CA ILE A 57 -39.63 1.83 -12.60
C ILE A 57 -40.01 2.24 -11.15
N ASN A 58 -41.17 1.76 -10.69
CA ASN A 58 -41.87 2.11 -9.44
C ASN A 58 -41.12 1.80 -8.12
N ASP A 59 -41.46 2.56 -7.09
CA ASP A 59 -40.80 2.61 -5.78
C ASP A 59 -41.60 1.90 -4.67
N LEU A 60 -40.97 1.00 -3.92
CA LEU A 60 -41.58 0.12 -2.89
C LEU A 60 -41.53 0.71 -1.46
N ASN A 61 -41.30 2.02 -1.32
CA ASN A 61 -41.31 2.78 -0.05
C ASN A 61 -40.46 2.15 1.08
N LEU A 62 -39.34 1.53 0.72
CA LEU A 62 -38.43 0.82 1.63
C LEU A 62 -37.60 1.75 2.53
N SER A 63 -37.46 3.02 2.13
CA SER A 63 -36.62 4.05 2.77
C SER A 63 -36.97 4.33 4.24
N LYS A 64 -38.22 4.03 4.66
CA LYS A 64 -38.71 4.31 6.02
C LYS A 64 -38.49 3.17 7.01
N ARG A 65 -38.23 1.95 6.54
CA ARG A 65 -38.23 0.74 7.40
C ARG A 65 -36.87 0.06 7.51
N THR A 66 -35.96 0.34 6.59
CA THR A 66 -34.63 -0.27 6.59
C THR A 66 -33.56 0.79 6.37
N LYS A 67 -32.37 0.56 6.97
CA LYS A 67 -31.21 1.40 6.67
C LYS A 67 -30.74 1.11 5.25
N SER A 68 -30.41 2.16 4.52
CA SER A 68 -29.88 2.04 3.17
C SER A 68 -28.49 1.39 3.19
N LEU A 69 -28.28 0.43 2.30
CA LEU A 69 -26.96 -0.13 2.03
C LEU A 69 -25.95 0.96 1.60
N TRP A 70 -26.43 1.99 0.89
CA TRP A 70 -25.59 3.11 0.47
C TRP A 70 -25.06 3.92 1.65
N THR A 71 -25.79 4.03 2.76
CA THR A 71 -25.28 4.67 3.98
C THR A 71 -24.06 3.90 4.52
N TYR A 72 -24.09 2.56 4.45
CA TYR A 72 -22.95 1.74 4.83
C TYR A 72 -21.77 1.93 3.86
N PHE A 73 -21.99 1.87 2.55
CA PHE A 73 -20.90 2.07 1.58
C PHE A 73 -20.28 3.47 1.64
N ASN A 74 -21.09 4.52 1.80
CA ASN A 74 -20.59 5.89 1.94
C ASN A 74 -19.72 6.06 3.19
N SER A 75 -20.06 5.38 4.31
CA SER A 75 -19.21 5.38 5.51
C SER A 75 -17.87 4.65 5.32
N LYS A 76 -17.73 3.89 4.23
CA LYS A 76 -16.61 2.98 3.95
C LYS A 76 -16.02 3.18 2.55
N GLN A 77 -16.15 4.38 1.99
CA GLN A 77 -15.84 4.63 0.59
C GLN A 77 -14.40 4.25 0.22
N ASP A 78 -13.43 4.47 1.11
CA ASP A 78 -12.02 4.10 0.90
C ASP A 78 -11.78 2.59 0.70
N ASP A 79 -12.70 1.73 1.15
CA ASP A 79 -12.61 0.28 0.98
C ASP A 79 -13.05 -0.15 -0.43
N TYR A 80 -13.89 0.66 -1.09
CA TYR A 80 -14.58 0.30 -2.33
C TYR A 80 -14.17 1.15 -3.53
N LEU A 81 -13.34 2.17 -3.32
CA LEU A 81 -12.85 3.01 -4.39
C LEU A 81 -11.83 2.24 -5.25
N ASN A 82 -12.04 2.22 -6.56
CA ASN A 82 -11.04 1.73 -7.50
C ASN A 82 -9.89 2.76 -7.56
N PRO A 83 -8.64 2.39 -7.19
CA PRO A 83 -7.50 3.33 -7.22
C PRO A 83 -7.15 3.83 -8.62
N PHE A 84 -7.57 3.08 -9.65
CA PHE A 84 -7.34 3.42 -11.05
C PHE A 84 -8.49 4.20 -11.69
N TYR A 85 -9.53 4.53 -10.92
CA TYR A 85 -10.66 5.30 -11.42
C TYR A 85 -10.20 6.71 -11.87
N LYS A 86 -10.54 7.08 -13.11
CA LYS A 86 -10.28 8.40 -13.68
C LYS A 86 -11.60 8.99 -14.18
N PRO A 87 -12.07 10.14 -13.65
CA PRO A 87 -13.41 10.69 -13.95
C PRO A 87 -13.72 10.89 -15.44
N ASN A 88 -12.70 11.16 -16.27
CA ASN A 88 -12.88 11.55 -17.68
C ASN A 88 -12.59 10.43 -18.69
N ARG A 89 -12.57 9.15 -18.28
CA ARG A 89 -12.34 7.99 -19.17
C ARG A 89 -13.64 7.25 -19.51
N VAL A 90 -14.66 7.96 -20.01
CA VAL A 90 -15.95 7.36 -20.38
C VAL A 90 -15.87 6.57 -21.71
N SER A 91 -14.77 6.68 -22.44
CA SER A 91 -14.57 6.00 -23.74
C SER A 91 -14.47 4.48 -23.66
N CYS A 92 -14.30 3.87 -22.47
CA CYS A 92 -14.13 2.44 -22.33
C CYS A 92 -15.42 1.61 -22.52
N LEU A 93 -16.60 2.24 -22.48
CA LEU A 93 -17.89 1.54 -22.54
C LEU A 93 -18.46 1.40 -23.96
N VAL A 94 -17.87 2.08 -24.94
CA VAL A 94 -18.40 2.13 -26.32
C VAL A 94 -17.92 0.94 -27.17
N ASN A 95 -16.81 0.29 -26.80
CA ASN A 95 -16.19 -0.79 -27.59
C ASN A 95 -15.90 -2.03 -26.73
N LEU A 96 -16.92 -2.54 -26.05
CA LEU A 96 -16.77 -3.78 -25.27
C LEU A 96 -16.63 -4.99 -26.21
N ASP A 97 -15.58 -5.79 -26.02
CA ASP A 97 -15.40 -7.04 -26.73
C ASP A 97 -16.35 -8.10 -26.18
N THR A 98 -17.24 -8.61 -27.04
CA THR A 98 -18.22 -9.65 -26.68
C THR A 98 -17.81 -11.04 -27.11
N ARG A 99 -16.58 -11.25 -27.60
CA ARG A 99 -16.07 -12.60 -27.90
C ARG A 99 -16.10 -13.46 -26.63
N ALA A 100 -16.42 -14.74 -26.78
CA ALA A 100 -16.49 -15.67 -25.65
C ALA A 100 -15.20 -15.70 -24.81
N ALA A 101 -14.03 -15.52 -25.44
CA ALA A 101 -12.73 -15.46 -24.77
C ALA A 101 -12.53 -14.22 -23.87
N ALA A 102 -13.32 -13.16 -24.05
CA ALA A 102 -13.27 -11.97 -23.21
C ALA A 102 -13.96 -12.18 -21.83
N PHE A 103 -14.74 -13.25 -21.69
CA PHE A 103 -15.47 -13.55 -20.47
C PHE A 103 -14.73 -14.59 -19.63
N SER A 104 -14.33 -14.19 -18.43
CA SER A 104 -13.78 -15.08 -17.41
C SER A 104 -14.77 -15.30 -16.27
N VAL A 105 -14.69 -16.45 -15.61
CA VAL A 105 -15.44 -16.69 -14.36
C VAL A 105 -14.95 -15.75 -13.27
N TRP A 106 -15.87 -15.07 -12.59
CA TRP A 106 -15.53 -14.22 -11.45
C TRP A 106 -15.28 -15.07 -10.20
N HIS A 107 -14.07 -15.63 -10.11
CA HIS A 107 -13.68 -16.51 -9.02
C HIS A 107 -13.80 -15.85 -7.63
N SER A 108 -13.50 -14.56 -7.48
CA SER A 108 -13.66 -13.87 -6.19
C SER A 108 -15.11 -13.78 -5.71
N LEU A 109 -16.10 -13.94 -6.61
CA LEU A 109 -17.52 -13.99 -6.24
C LEU A 109 -17.98 -15.43 -5.99
N TYR A 110 -17.67 -16.34 -6.92
CA TYR A 110 -18.19 -17.72 -6.92
C TYR A 110 -17.31 -18.72 -6.16
N ASN A 111 -16.05 -18.37 -5.87
CA ASN A 111 -15.06 -19.17 -5.13
C ASN A 111 -14.39 -18.39 -3.99
N ARG A 112 -15.12 -17.49 -3.34
CA ARG A 112 -14.55 -16.51 -2.39
C ARG A 112 -13.89 -17.08 -1.12
N PHE A 113 -14.08 -18.37 -0.86
CA PHE A 113 -13.63 -19.08 0.34
C PHE A 113 -12.51 -20.09 0.06
N ASP A 114 -12.15 -20.29 -1.19
CA ASP A 114 -11.08 -21.19 -1.59
C ASP A 114 -9.82 -20.36 -1.84
N ASP A 115 -8.88 -20.45 -0.91
CA ASP A 115 -7.56 -19.79 -1.00
C ASP A 115 -6.65 -20.44 -2.07
N GLY A 116 -7.12 -21.53 -2.70
CA GLY A 116 -6.34 -22.35 -3.62
C GLY A 116 -5.20 -23.10 -2.92
N LEU A 117 -4.53 -23.98 -3.66
CA LEU A 117 -3.37 -24.72 -3.15
C LEU A 117 -2.13 -23.82 -2.96
N LEU A 118 -2.05 -22.71 -3.70
CA LEU A 118 -1.03 -21.67 -3.52
C LEU A 118 -1.70 -20.38 -3.07
N PRO A 119 -1.22 -19.72 -2.00
CA PRO A 119 -1.71 -18.40 -1.61
C PRO A 119 -1.47 -17.41 -2.75
N LYS A 120 -2.52 -17.12 -3.52
CA LYS A 120 -2.48 -16.08 -4.56
C LYS A 120 -2.55 -14.74 -3.86
N GLU A 121 -1.55 -13.89 -4.07
CA GLU A 121 -1.61 -12.52 -3.57
C GLU A 121 -2.76 -11.79 -4.27
N ASN A 122 -3.65 -11.18 -3.51
CA ASN A 122 -4.72 -10.37 -4.07
C ASN A 122 -4.09 -9.09 -4.65
N LEU A 123 -4.04 -9.00 -5.98
CA LEU A 123 -3.45 -7.86 -6.68
C LEU A 123 -4.04 -6.52 -6.24
N SER A 124 -5.35 -6.46 -6.00
CA SER A 124 -6.02 -5.24 -5.54
C SER A 124 -5.49 -4.81 -4.18
N GLU A 125 -5.27 -5.76 -3.28
CA GLU A 125 -4.83 -5.49 -1.92
C GLU A 125 -3.34 -5.13 -1.86
N THR A 126 -2.49 -5.87 -2.59
CA THR A 126 -1.08 -5.53 -2.74
C THR A 126 -0.91 -4.15 -3.35
N THR A 127 -1.75 -3.79 -4.33
CA THR A 127 -1.77 -2.45 -4.93
C THR A 127 -2.16 -1.39 -3.89
N MET A 128 -3.25 -1.60 -3.15
CA MET A 128 -3.70 -0.67 -2.11
C MET A 128 -2.64 -0.46 -1.02
N SER A 129 -2.03 -1.55 -0.55
CA SER A 129 -0.93 -1.50 0.42
C SER A 129 0.29 -0.77 -0.15
N SER A 130 0.66 -1.02 -1.40
CA SER A 130 1.78 -0.34 -2.06
C SER A 130 1.52 1.16 -2.22
N ILE A 131 0.32 1.56 -2.65
CA ILE A 131 -0.07 2.98 -2.74
C ILE A 131 0.02 3.65 -1.37
N ALA A 132 -0.46 2.99 -0.31
CA ALA A 132 -0.35 3.50 1.05
C ALA A 132 1.12 3.63 1.49
N HIS A 133 1.95 2.62 1.24
CA HIS A 133 3.39 2.67 1.56
C HIS A 133 4.10 3.79 0.79
N VAL A 134 3.80 3.97 -0.50
CA VAL A 134 4.36 5.06 -1.31
C VAL A 134 3.99 6.42 -0.72
N GLY A 135 2.72 6.65 -0.37
CA GLY A 135 2.30 7.91 0.24
C GLY A 135 3.02 8.23 1.56
N ILE A 136 3.34 7.20 2.36
CA ILE A 136 4.15 7.37 3.57
C ILE A 136 5.58 7.77 3.22
N LEU A 137 6.22 7.03 2.31
CA LEU A 137 7.59 7.31 1.89
C LEU A 137 7.71 8.73 1.31
N GLU A 138 6.73 9.17 0.52
CA GLU A 138 6.68 10.54 0.00
C GLU A 138 6.58 11.59 1.12
N SER A 139 5.72 11.36 2.11
CA SER A 139 5.60 12.23 3.30
C SER A 139 6.91 12.27 4.09
N GLN A 140 7.56 11.12 4.28
CA GLN A 140 8.83 11.02 4.99
C GLN A 140 9.96 11.73 4.23
N ILE A 141 10.02 11.56 2.90
CA ILE A 141 10.98 12.28 2.05
C ILE A 141 10.77 13.79 2.18
N ALA A 142 9.52 14.26 2.18
CA ALA A 142 9.23 15.68 2.37
C ALA A 142 9.69 16.20 3.74
N GLN A 143 9.43 15.45 4.83
CA GLN A 143 9.88 15.79 6.18
C GLN A 143 11.40 15.84 6.28
N MET A 144 12.11 14.84 5.75
CA MET A 144 13.57 14.81 5.75
C MET A 144 14.16 15.98 4.94
N ARG A 145 13.55 16.35 3.81
CA ARG A 145 13.97 17.52 3.02
C ARG A 145 13.83 18.83 3.80
N VAL A 146 12.75 19.00 4.56
CA VAL A 146 12.56 20.17 5.44
C VAL A 146 13.63 20.19 6.53
N ARG A 147 13.88 19.06 7.20
CA ARG A 147 14.90 18.98 8.26
C ARG A 147 16.30 19.27 7.72
N ILE A 148 16.64 18.77 6.54
CA ILE A 148 17.91 19.08 5.86
C ILE A 148 18.01 20.59 5.58
N ALA A 149 16.92 21.23 5.16
CA ALA A 149 16.90 22.69 4.93
C ALA A 149 17.09 23.49 6.23
N GLU A 150 16.45 23.08 7.33
CA GLU A 150 16.63 23.68 8.65
C GLU A 150 18.08 23.56 9.14
N LEU A 151 18.65 22.36 9.07
CA LEU A 151 20.04 22.10 9.49
C LEU A 151 21.03 22.87 8.62
N LYS A 152 20.81 22.95 7.30
CA LYS A 152 21.62 23.82 6.41
C LYS A 152 21.54 25.29 6.80
N GLY A 153 20.36 25.78 7.20
CA GLY A 153 20.18 27.15 7.68
C GLY A 153 20.93 27.45 8.98
N LEU A 154 21.04 26.46 9.87
CA LEU A 154 21.84 26.56 11.10
C LEU A 154 23.35 26.52 10.81
N CYS A 155 23.81 25.65 9.91
CA CYS A 155 25.21 25.59 9.48
C CYS A 155 25.66 26.83 8.68
N GLY A 156 24.75 27.48 7.94
CA GLY A 156 25.05 28.71 7.19
C GLY A 156 25.31 29.96 8.03
N ARG A 157 24.95 29.95 9.33
CA ARG A 157 25.21 31.07 10.27
C ARG A 157 26.56 30.99 10.98
N GLY A 158 27.32 29.90 10.79
CA GLY A 158 28.64 29.69 11.42
C GLY A 158 29.84 30.17 10.60
N SER A 159 29.64 30.83 9.45
CA SER A 159 30.74 31.26 8.57
C SER A 159 30.71 32.77 8.30
N SER A 160 30.87 33.57 9.36
CA SER A 160 31.41 34.92 9.26
C SER A 160 32.51 35.11 10.31
N VAL A 161 33.73 35.24 9.80
CA VAL A 161 35.03 35.42 10.45
C VAL A 161 35.05 36.36 11.65
N SER A 162 35.75 35.95 12.72
CA SER A 162 36.67 36.79 13.50
C SER A 162 37.62 35.89 14.32
N THR A 163 38.74 35.51 13.72
CA THR A 163 39.95 35.10 14.47
C THR A 163 41.01 36.16 14.24
N SER A 164 41.15 37.07 15.20
CA SER A 164 42.28 37.98 15.31
C SER A 164 43.14 37.59 16.52
N MET A 165 44.35 37.14 16.20
CA MET A 165 45.63 37.27 16.93
C MET A 165 45.79 36.67 18.33
N VAL A 166 46.83 35.85 18.50
CA VAL A 166 48.03 36.29 19.22
C VAL A 166 49.30 35.65 18.63
N ASP A 167 50.30 36.51 18.62
CA ASP A 167 51.70 36.42 18.21
C ASP A 167 52.54 35.55 19.16
N SER A 168 53.48 34.78 18.60
CA SER A 168 54.72 34.38 19.26
C SER A 168 55.70 33.89 18.18
N GLY A 169 56.58 34.78 17.75
CA GLY A 169 57.76 34.42 16.98
C GLY A 169 58.77 33.62 17.81
N HIS A 170 59.38 32.61 17.18
CA HIS A 170 60.79 32.30 17.41
C HIS A 170 61.40 31.63 16.16
N ASP A 171 62.19 32.45 15.47
CA ASP A 171 63.36 32.21 14.63
C ASP A 171 63.79 30.80 14.16
N SER A 172 63.95 30.75 12.82
CA SER A 172 65.19 30.43 12.07
C SER A 172 65.59 28.97 11.82
N SER A 173 65.47 28.57 10.54
CA SER A 173 66.58 28.23 9.62
C SER A 173 66.34 26.96 8.80
N GLY A 174 66.64 27.02 7.50
CA GLY A 174 67.01 25.83 6.73
C GLY A 174 66.31 25.62 5.38
N THR A 175 66.63 26.46 4.40
CA THR A 175 66.96 26.12 2.99
C THR A 175 66.14 25.07 2.22
N ASN A 176 65.55 25.57 1.13
CA ASN A 176 65.60 25.09 -0.26
C ASN A 176 64.80 23.85 -0.71
N SER A 177 63.83 24.19 -1.57
CA SER A 177 63.64 23.69 -2.94
C SER A 177 62.77 22.46 -3.18
N GLU A 178 61.79 22.70 -4.08
CA GLU A 178 61.28 21.81 -5.15
C GLU A 178 60.55 20.53 -4.71
N ALA A 179 59.47 20.06 -5.31
CA ALA A 179 58.54 20.53 -6.33
C ALA A 179 57.31 19.58 -6.27
N ALA A 180 56.22 20.04 -6.88
CA ALA A 180 54.97 19.38 -7.25
C ALA A 180 54.88 17.84 -7.10
N GLY A 181 53.84 17.41 -6.38
CA GLY A 181 53.26 16.07 -6.49
C GLY A 181 52.34 15.98 -7.71
N ASP A 182 52.36 14.81 -8.33
CA ASP A 182 51.50 14.40 -9.45
C ASP A 182 51.11 12.93 -9.24
N LEU A 183 49.88 12.59 -9.66
CA LEU A 183 49.35 11.25 -9.95
C LEU A 183 49.06 10.34 -8.72
N GLU A 184 48.10 9.41 -8.68
CA GLU A 184 46.98 8.93 -9.50
C GLU A 184 46.15 8.01 -8.56
N ASP A 185 44.83 7.93 -8.69
CA ASP A 185 44.05 6.81 -9.24
C ASP A 185 44.25 5.42 -8.60
N GLY A 186 43.16 4.65 -8.47
CA GLY A 186 43.25 3.19 -8.28
C GLY A 186 42.58 2.57 -7.05
N LYS A 187 41.27 2.37 -7.17
CA LYS A 187 40.49 1.15 -6.84
C LYS A 187 41.07 0.05 -5.92
N LEU A 188 40.16 -0.34 -5.00
CA LEU A 188 39.83 -1.70 -4.54
C LEU A 188 40.82 -2.43 -3.62
N THR A 189 40.34 -2.80 -2.43
CA THR A 189 39.99 -4.18 -2.03
C THR A 189 40.03 -4.32 -0.51
N ASN A 190 38.95 -4.81 0.09
CA ASN A 190 38.92 -6.10 0.80
C ASN A 190 37.77 -6.15 1.80
N ARG A 191 36.89 -7.12 1.57
CA ARG A 191 36.15 -7.79 2.65
C ARG A 191 37.17 -8.35 3.64
N LEU A 192 36.86 -8.31 4.92
CA LEU A 192 36.84 -9.50 5.77
C LEU A 192 36.14 -9.19 7.09
N LEU A 193 35.15 -10.03 7.40
CA LEU A 193 34.55 -10.20 8.71
C LEU A 193 35.60 -10.79 9.65
N SER A 194 35.68 -10.29 10.89
CA SER A 194 36.08 -11.10 12.05
C SER A 194 35.40 -10.57 13.31
N GLN A 195 35.14 -11.53 14.19
CA GLN A 195 34.13 -11.60 15.23
C GLN A 195 34.75 -11.27 16.59
N GLU A 196 33.95 -10.66 17.47
CA GLU A 196 33.95 -10.72 18.95
C GLU A 196 35.26 -10.60 19.74
N SER A 197 35.35 -9.61 20.64
CA SER A 197 35.28 -9.85 22.10
C SER A 197 35.39 -8.56 22.94
N GLY A 198 34.44 -8.39 23.87
CA GLY A 198 34.72 -8.13 25.29
C GLY A 198 35.17 -6.75 25.80
N VAL A 199 34.31 -6.23 26.70
CA VAL A 199 34.61 -5.40 27.89
C VAL A 199 34.44 -3.88 27.75
N TYR A 200 33.67 -3.38 28.71
CA TYR A 200 33.07 -2.05 28.88
C TYR A 200 34.11 -0.98 29.27
N GLU A 201 33.90 0.26 28.84
CA GLU A 201 34.09 1.43 29.71
C GLU A 201 33.21 2.58 29.19
N GLN A 202 32.22 2.95 30.00
CA GLN A 202 31.37 4.11 29.79
C GLN A 202 32.11 5.37 30.22
N THR A 203 32.37 6.29 29.30
CA THR A 203 32.50 7.72 29.61
C THR A 203 31.98 8.56 28.43
N HIS A 204 30.67 8.76 28.37
CA HIS A 204 30.09 9.86 27.59
C HIS A 204 29.25 10.75 28.52
N GLN A 205 29.93 11.69 29.17
CA GLN A 205 29.31 12.95 29.54
C GLN A 205 29.48 13.92 28.37
N SER A 206 28.46 14.00 27.53
CA SER A 206 28.16 15.22 26.76
C SER A 206 26.65 15.25 26.50
N SER A 207 25.98 15.88 27.45
CA SER A 207 24.59 16.32 27.45
C SER A 207 24.26 17.08 26.15
N GLY A 208 23.17 16.71 25.45
CA GLY A 208 22.54 17.61 24.47
C GLY A 208 21.80 17.04 23.25
N VAL A 209 21.94 15.78 22.86
CA VAL A 209 21.50 15.32 21.50
C VAL A 209 20.36 14.27 21.48
N LEU A 210 19.79 13.89 22.63
CA LEU A 210 18.88 12.74 22.69
C LEU A 210 17.43 12.96 22.20
N LYS A 211 17.07 14.14 21.67
CA LYS A 211 15.71 14.38 21.13
C LYS A 211 15.63 14.29 19.60
N GLU A 212 16.75 14.37 18.89
CA GLU A 212 16.73 14.44 17.42
C GLU A 212 16.74 13.06 16.73
N ASP A 213 17.13 12.00 17.45
CA ASP A 213 17.23 10.63 16.91
C ASP A 213 15.91 9.85 16.90
N GLU A 214 14.93 10.18 17.75
CA GLU A 214 13.63 9.49 17.81
C GLU A 214 12.83 9.62 16.51
N ASP A 215 12.87 10.80 15.87
CA ASP A 215 12.21 11.00 14.58
C ASP A 215 12.89 10.18 13.47
N LEU A 216 14.21 9.99 13.53
CA LEU A 216 14.98 9.22 12.54
C LEU A 216 14.75 7.69 12.66
N ILE A 217 14.66 7.17 13.87
CA ILE A 217 14.42 5.74 14.14
C ILE A 217 13.02 5.31 13.66
N ARG A 218 12.05 6.25 13.65
CA ARG A 218 10.68 6.01 13.20
C ARG A 218 10.53 5.71 11.71
N PHE A 219 11.54 6.00 10.90
CA PHE A 219 11.47 5.80 9.44
C PHE A 219 11.65 4.35 9.01
N ASN A 220 12.18 3.48 9.87
CA ASN A 220 12.50 2.09 9.50
C ASN A 220 11.37 1.10 9.84
N VAL A 221 10.18 1.34 9.28
CA VAL A 221 9.01 0.47 9.51
C VAL A 221 9.16 -0.82 8.71
N ARG A 222 9.26 -1.95 9.42
CA ARG A 222 9.27 -3.28 8.79
C ARG A 222 7.86 -3.76 8.50
N TRP A 223 7.42 -3.67 7.25
CA TRP A 223 6.09 -4.10 6.82
C TRP A 223 5.90 -5.61 6.92
N GLN A 224 4.86 -6.04 7.63
CA GLN A 224 4.43 -7.43 7.67
C GLN A 224 3.89 -7.85 6.29
N PRO A 225 4.29 -9.03 5.75
CA PRO A 225 3.73 -9.53 4.50
C PRO A 225 2.23 -9.84 4.62
N LEU A 226 1.44 -9.48 3.61
CA LEU A 226 0.00 -9.79 3.55
C LEU A 226 -0.27 -11.30 3.51
N ARG A 227 0.62 -12.08 2.87
CA ARG A 227 0.46 -13.52 2.62
C ARG A 227 0.09 -14.36 3.86
N ASN A 228 0.68 -14.03 5.01
CA ASN A 228 0.51 -14.81 6.25
C ASN A 228 -0.34 -14.08 7.30
N ALA A 229 -0.90 -12.92 6.96
CA ALA A 229 -1.74 -12.16 7.85
C ALA A 229 -3.19 -12.66 7.79
N ARG A 230 -3.48 -13.71 8.56
CA ARG A 230 -4.82 -14.31 8.69
C ARG A 230 -5.66 -13.73 9.81
N ARG A 231 -5.05 -12.96 10.72
CA ARG A 231 -5.72 -12.35 11.87
C ARG A 231 -5.21 -10.95 12.13
N CYS A 232 -6.06 -10.12 12.74
CA CYS A 232 -5.70 -8.81 13.24
C CYS A 232 -4.58 -8.94 14.28
N ALA A 233 -3.52 -8.13 14.18
CA ALA A 233 -2.39 -8.16 15.11
C ALA A 233 -2.73 -7.66 16.53
N SER A 234 -3.94 -7.11 16.75
CA SER A 234 -4.43 -6.76 18.07
C SER A 234 -4.86 -8.02 18.83
N GLN A 235 -4.16 -8.33 19.92
CA GLN A 235 -4.42 -9.49 20.79
C GLN A 235 -5.86 -9.53 21.33
N GLN A 236 -6.49 -8.36 21.51
CA GLN A 236 -7.85 -8.24 22.05
C GLN A 236 -8.94 -8.33 20.97
N CYS A 237 -8.59 -8.21 19.69
CA CYS A 237 -9.58 -8.15 18.61
C CYS A 237 -9.99 -9.54 18.11
N LEU A 238 -9.04 -10.49 18.07
CA LEU A 238 -9.21 -11.86 17.56
C LEU A 238 -9.87 -11.98 16.17
N ALA A 239 -10.03 -10.87 15.44
CA ALA A 239 -10.70 -10.86 14.15
C ALA A 239 -9.84 -11.60 13.12
N GLU A 240 -10.45 -12.55 12.44
CA GLU A 240 -9.84 -13.26 11.32
C GLU A 240 -10.10 -12.52 10.01
N PHE A 241 -9.26 -12.78 9.01
CA PHE A 241 -9.45 -12.36 7.62
C PHE A 241 -9.79 -13.61 6.80
N PRO A 242 -11.02 -14.16 6.93
CA PRO A 242 -11.41 -15.41 6.30
C PRO A 242 -11.55 -15.33 4.78
N SER A 243 -11.63 -14.12 4.20
CA SER A 243 -11.76 -13.92 2.77
C SER A 243 -10.76 -12.89 2.25
N ALA A 244 -10.37 -13.03 0.98
CA ALA A 244 -9.61 -12.02 0.24
C ALA A 244 -10.32 -10.65 0.12
N VAL A 245 -11.59 -10.57 0.50
CA VAL A 245 -12.39 -9.32 0.54
C VAL A 245 -12.17 -8.56 1.86
N ASP A 246 -11.71 -9.24 2.91
CA ASP A 246 -11.51 -8.61 4.20
C ASP A 246 -10.30 -7.68 4.16
N ARG A 247 -10.55 -6.38 4.42
CA ARG A 247 -9.51 -5.36 4.31
C ARG A 247 -8.46 -5.54 5.42
N ARG A 248 -7.22 -5.78 5.00
CA ARG A 248 -6.03 -5.77 5.85
C ARG A 248 -5.32 -4.43 5.73
N ILE A 249 -5.00 -3.82 6.87
CA ILE A 249 -4.47 -2.45 6.92
C ILE A 249 -3.21 -2.44 7.75
N HIS A 250 -2.09 -2.01 7.20
CA HIS A 250 -0.85 -1.86 7.94
C HIS A 250 -0.90 -0.64 8.87
N CYS A 251 -0.35 -0.79 10.08
CA CYS A 251 -0.05 0.32 10.96
C CYS A 251 1.24 1.02 10.48
N PHE A 252 1.19 2.34 10.35
CA PHE A 252 2.30 3.13 9.81
C PHE A 252 3.44 3.32 10.82
N THR A 253 3.25 2.91 12.07
CA THR A 253 4.30 2.96 13.10
C THR A 253 4.97 1.61 13.31
N CYS A 254 4.20 0.52 13.43
CA CYS A 254 4.76 -0.80 13.74
C CYS A 254 4.80 -1.78 12.56
N GLY A 255 4.25 -1.41 11.40
CA GLY A 255 4.26 -2.24 10.19
C GLY A 255 3.40 -3.51 10.24
N ARG A 256 2.72 -3.78 11.37
CA ARG A 256 1.82 -4.95 11.52
C ARG A 256 0.44 -4.69 10.94
N ILE A 257 -0.28 -5.76 10.62
CA ILE A 257 -1.59 -5.72 9.96
C ILE A 257 -2.75 -5.76 10.97
N TYR A 258 -3.70 -4.85 10.80
CA TYR A 258 -4.88 -4.69 11.66
C TYR A 258 -6.17 -4.62 10.84
N CYS A 259 -7.29 -4.93 11.51
CA CYS A 259 -8.61 -4.71 10.95
C CYS A 259 -9.02 -3.23 11.07
N ARG A 260 -10.06 -2.83 10.33
CA ARG A 260 -10.55 -1.45 10.33
C ARG A 260 -11.03 -0.92 11.70
N ARG A 261 -11.35 -1.81 12.65
CA ARG A 261 -11.74 -1.39 14.02
C ARG A 261 -10.53 -1.00 14.86
N CYS A 262 -9.40 -1.65 14.64
CA CYS A 262 -8.17 -1.50 15.42
C CYS A 262 -7.17 -0.51 14.82
N ILE A 263 -7.40 -0.05 13.60
CA ILE A 263 -6.66 1.06 12.99
C ILE A 263 -7.44 2.37 13.18
N LYS A 264 -6.73 3.46 13.46
CA LYS A 264 -7.29 4.80 13.61
C LYS A 264 -6.43 5.79 12.85
N MET A 265 -7.06 6.84 12.33
CA MET A 265 -6.32 8.00 11.84
C MET A 265 -5.73 8.75 13.04
N CYS A 266 -4.45 9.07 12.96
CA CYS A 266 -3.78 9.98 13.88
C CYS A 266 -4.01 11.43 13.42
N ASP A 267 -4.46 12.29 14.34
CA ASP A 267 -4.89 13.65 14.01
C ASP A 267 -3.72 14.58 13.62
N VAL A 268 -2.51 14.29 14.13
CA VAL A 268 -1.31 15.13 13.92
C VAL A 268 -0.72 14.94 12.52
N ARG A 269 -0.63 13.70 12.04
CA ARG A 269 0.07 13.35 10.78
C ARG A 269 -0.86 12.80 9.69
N ARG A 270 -2.16 12.64 9.98
CA ARG A 270 -3.14 11.94 9.12
C ARG A 270 -2.67 10.54 8.69
N GLU A 271 -1.96 9.85 9.58
CA GLU A 271 -1.44 8.51 9.35
C GLU A 271 -2.35 7.44 9.97
N LEU A 272 -2.40 6.26 9.35
CA LEU A 272 -3.13 5.11 9.88
C LEU A 272 -2.28 4.41 10.94
N VAL A 273 -2.68 4.55 12.20
CA VAL A 273 -1.95 4.02 13.36
C VAL A 273 -2.85 3.07 14.15
N CYS A 274 -2.29 1.95 14.63
CA CYS A 274 -3.05 1.04 15.46
C CYS A 274 -3.33 1.63 16.85
N VAL A 275 -4.37 1.14 17.53
CA VAL A 275 -4.73 1.62 18.88
C VAL A 275 -3.56 1.53 19.87
N GLY A 276 -2.68 0.52 19.73
CA GLY A 276 -1.49 0.37 20.58
C GLY A 276 -0.49 1.52 20.38
N CYS A 277 0.02 1.69 19.17
CA CYS A 277 0.98 2.76 18.86
C CYS A 277 0.40 4.17 19.05
N LYS A 278 -0.92 4.35 18.92
CA LYS A 278 -1.57 5.63 19.24
C LYS A 278 -1.48 5.97 20.73
N ARG A 279 -1.53 4.98 21.63
CA ARG A 279 -1.39 5.21 23.09
C ARG A 279 0.05 5.49 23.51
N GLU A 280 1.04 4.97 22.79
CA GLU A 280 2.46 5.21 23.06
C GLU A 280 2.93 6.59 22.56
N SER A 281 2.17 7.23 21.68
CA SER A 281 2.50 8.53 21.06
C SER A 281 1.75 9.72 21.67
N ALA A 282 0.90 9.49 22.66
CA ALA A 282 0.07 10.50 23.34
C ALA A 282 0.60 10.72 24.76
#